data_AF-F0F585-F1
#
_entry.id   AF-F0F585-F1
#
_cell.length_a   1.000
_cell.length_b   1.000
_cell.length_c   1.000
_cell.angle_alpha   90.00
_cell.angle_beta   90.00
_cell.angle_gamma   90.00
#
_symmetry.space_group_name_H-M   'P 1'
#
loop_
_entity.id
_entity.type
_entity.pdbx_description
1 polymer ?
#
loop_
_entity_poly.entity_id
_entity_poly.type
_entity_poly.pdbx_seq_one_letter_code
_entity_poly.pdbx_strand_id
1 'polypeptide(L)'
;MTTRLSIKTTEGDIIIRLYDETPGHRDNFLRLAKEGYFNGTLFHRVIEDFMIQGGDPDSKNAPKGKMLGTGGPDYTLPAEFVYPRYFHKRGALSAARTGDDVNPDRESSGSQFYIVWGKTYKPAELKQMERQMELQQEQEIFNQLAKQHHEQIMDLRRNRNRAGLQELQDNLIEETKKLCRQNGKPAFTSEQTEAYTTLGGTPFLDNQYTVFGEVEEGLDVVERIQHCPTDRNDRPIEDIKIENITLL
;
A
#
# COMPACT_ATOMS: atom_id res chain seq x y z
N MET A 1 11.73 4.09 -21.74
CA MET A 1 12.04 2.68 -22.09
C MET A 1 11.45 1.86 -20.97
N THR A 2 10.65 0.85 -21.28
CA THR A 2 10.05 0.00 -20.25
C THR A 2 11.14 -0.79 -19.51
N THR A 3 11.22 -0.62 -18.19
CA THR A 3 12.20 -1.34 -17.36
C THR A 3 11.57 -2.64 -16.86
N ARG A 4 12.13 -3.79 -17.26
CA ARG A 4 11.66 -5.12 -16.87
C ARG A 4 12.72 -5.86 -16.07
N LEU A 5 12.30 -6.61 -15.05
CA LEU A 5 13.19 -7.45 -14.27
C LEU A 5 12.60 -8.86 -14.14
N SER A 6 13.46 -9.87 -14.10
CA SER A 6 13.11 -11.22 -13.67
C SER A 6 13.48 -11.40 -12.21
N ILE A 7 12.49 -11.73 -11.37
CA ILE A 7 12.66 -12.19 -10.00
C ILE A 7 12.72 -13.71 -10.03
N LYS A 8 13.91 -14.27 -9.91
CA LYS A 8 14.10 -15.71 -9.84
C LYS A 8 13.90 -16.20 -8.41
N THR A 9 12.99 -17.15 -8.20
CA THR A 9 12.68 -17.71 -6.88
C THR A 9 12.83 -19.22 -6.88
N THR A 10 12.82 -19.82 -5.69
CA THR A 10 12.76 -21.29 -5.54
C THR A 10 11.46 -21.90 -6.08
N GLU A 11 10.42 -21.11 -6.30
CA GLU A 11 9.11 -21.53 -6.81
C GLU A 11 8.92 -21.24 -8.31
N GLY A 12 9.90 -20.61 -8.95
CA GLY A 12 9.86 -20.18 -10.35
C GLY A 12 10.16 -18.70 -10.55
N ASP A 13 10.09 -18.26 -11.81
CA ASP A 13 10.47 -16.91 -12.22
C ASP A 13 9.24 -16.00 -12.34
N ILE A 14 9.34 -14.77 -11.84
CA ILE A 14 8.30 -13.74 -11.96
C ILE A 14 8.88 -12.57 -12.76
N ILE A 15 8.28 -12.24 -13.90
CA ILE A 15 8.68 -11.09 -14.70
C ILE A 15 7.83 -9.90 -14.28
N ILE A 16 8.52 -8.82 -13.88
CA ILE A 16 7.89 -7.57 -13.47
C ILE A 16 8.26 -6.43 -14.42
N ARG A 17 7.33 -5.50 -14.58
CA ARG A 17 7.55 -4.20 -15.21
C ARG A 17 7.50 -3.11 -14.15
N LEU A 18 8.50 -2.25 -14.13
CA LEU A 18 8.51 -1.05 -13.29
C LEU A 18 7.87 0.14 -14.04
N TYR A 19 7.25 1.05 -13.28
CA TYR A 19 6.58 2.22 -13.81
C TYR A 19 7.53 3.43 -13.87
N ASP A 20 7.37 4.27 -14.90
CA ASP A 20 8.23 5.44 -15.11
C ASP A 20 7.79 6.64 -14.26
N GLU A 21 6.53 6.65 -13.83
CA GLU A 21 5.89 7.68 -13.03
C GLU A 21 6.19 7.56 -11.52
N THR A 22 6.91 6.51 -11.13
CA THR A 22 7.46 6.31 -9.77
C THR A 22 8.99 6.19 -9.85
N PRO A 23 9.71 7.23 -10.32
CA PRO A 23 11.13 7.15 -10.61
C PRO A 23 11.98 6.84 -9.37
N GLY A 24 11.62 7.36 -8.19
CA GLY A 24 12.34 7.10 -6.95
C GLY A 24 12.34 5.61 -6.59
N HIS A 25 11.17 4.98 -6.64
CA HIS A 25 11.03 3.54 -6.37
C HIS A 25 11.63 2.69 -7.49
N ARG A 26 11.40 3.05 -8.76
CA ARG A 26 11.94 2.33 -9.92
C ARG A 26 13.47 2.28 -9.87
N ASP A 27 14.10 3.45 -9.73
CA ASP A 27 15.55 3.57 -9.79
C ASP A 27 16.20 2.93 -8.57
N ASN A 28 15.58 3.06 -7.40
CA ASN A 28 16.02 2.38 -6.18
C ASN A 28 15.95 0.85 -6.32
N PHE A 29 14.82 0.30 -6.75
CA PHE A 29 14.63 -1.14 -6.91
C PHE A 29 15.61 -1.72 -7.94
N LEU A 30 15.79 -1.03 -9.08
CA LEU A 30 16.75 -1.42 -10.11
C LEU A 30 18.19 -1.40 -9.60
N ARG A 31 18.56 -0.38 -8.82
CA ARG A 31 19.90 -0.28 -8.21
C ARG A 31 20.14 -1.43 -7.23
N LEU A 32 19.21 -1.68 -6.30
CA LEU A 32 19.31 -2.77 -5.33
C LEU A 32 19.37 -4.15 -6.01
N ALA A 33 18.62 -4.36 -7.09
CA ALA A 33 18.71 -5.57 -7.90
C ALA A 33 20.09 -5.75 -8.53
N LYS A 34 20.66 -4.70 -9.15
CA LYS A 34 22.01 -4.73 -9.75
C LYS A 34 23.11 -4.97 -8.73
N GLU A 35 22.94 -4.48 -7.50
CA GLU A 35 23.87 -4.69 -6.38
C GLU A 35 23.74 -6.10 -5.77
N GLY A 36 22.77 -6.91 -6.20
CA GLY A 36 22.49 -8.23 -5.62
C GLY A 36 21.90 -8.15 -4.21
N TYR A 37 21.34 -7.00 -3.82
CA TYR A 37 20.80 -6.76 -2.49
C TYR A 37 19.72 -7.79 -2.11
N PHE A 38 18.87 -8.16 -3.07
CA PHE A 38 17.79 -9.12 -2.86
C PHE A 38 18.22 -10.58 -2.85
N ASN A 39 19.46 -10.90 -3.27
CA ASN A 39 19.92 -12.27 -3.39
C ASN A 39 19.92 -12.94 -2.01
N GLY A 40 19.19 -14.05 -1.92
CA GLY A 40 19.02 -14.83 -0.69
C GLY A 40 17.98 -14.29 0.30
N THR A 41 17.33 -13.15 0.00
CA THR A 41 16.21 -12.68 0.82
C THR A 41 15.00 -13.60 0.63
N LEU A 42 14.10 -13.60 1.61
CA LEU A 42 12.90 -14.43 1.60
C LEU A 42 11.66 -13.62 1.28
N PHE A 43 10.66 -14.27 0.67
CA PHE A 43 9.27 -13.88 0.89
C PHE A 43 8.91 -14.27 2.32
N HIS A 44 9.11 -13.34 3.24
CA HIS A 44 9.08 -13.59 4.69
C HIS A 44 7.70 -13.43 5.30
N ARG A 45 6.73 -12.90 4.54
CA ARG A 45 5.34 -12.74 4.97
C ARG A 45 4.41 -12.98 3.79
N VAL A 46 3.52 -13.96 3.94
CA VAL A 46 2.61 -14.44 2.90
C VAL A 46 1.22 -14.59 3.52
N ILE A 47 0.25 -13.90 2.94
CA ILE A 47 -1.14 -13.93 3.44
C ILE A 47 -2.05 -14.24 2.28
N GLU A 48 -2.76 -15.37 2.40
CA GLU A 48 -3.73 -15.83 1.41
C GLU A 48 -4.80 -14.77 1.13
N ASP A 49 -5.19 -14.60 -0.13
CA ASP A 49 -6.15 -13.57 -0.58
C ASP A 49 -5.71 -12.12 -0.30
N PHE A 50 -4.42 -11.90 -0.01
CA PHE A 50 -3.88 -10.57 0.26
C PHE A 50 -2.61 -10.28 -0.54
N MET A 51 -1.44 -10.78 -0.12
CA MET A 51 -0.15 -10.44 -0.75
C MET A 51 0.99 -11.39 -0.36
N ILE A 52 2.07 -11.31 -1.13
CA ILE A 52 3.38 -11.91 -0.80
C ILE A 52 4.41 -10.80 -0.63
N GLN A 53 5.09 -10.74 0.51
CA GLN A 53 6.02 -9.66 0.88
C GLN A 53 7.45 -10.18 1.04
N GLY A 54 8.40 -9.45 0.44
CA GLY A 54 9.82 -9.76 0.42
C GLY A 54 10.70 -8.50 0.54
N GLY A 55 11.99 -8.67 0.27
CA GLY A 55 12.95 -7.55 0.24
C GLY A 55 13.53 -7.14 1.60
N ASP A 56 13.29 -7.91 2.65
CA ASP A 56 13.93 -7.71 3.96
C ASP A 56 15.34 -8.35 3.98
N PRO A 57 16.44 -7.58 4.15
CA PRO A 57 17.79 -8.13 4.23
C PRO A 57 18.00 -9.06 5.44
N ASP A 58 17.29 -8.85 6.54
CA ASP A 58 17.45 -9.63 7.78
C ASP A 58 16.88 -11.04 7.67
N SER A 59 16.12 -11.30 6.60
CA SER A 59 15.58 -12.61 6.24
C SER A 59 16.64 -13.56 5.68
N LYS A 60 17.80 -13.03 5.21
CA LYS A 60 18.88 -13.85 4.67
C LYS A 60 19.40 -14.83 5.72
N ASN A 61 19.25 -16.12 5.45
CA ASN A 61 19.65 -17.21 6.36
C ASN A 61 19.02 -17.10 7.77
N ALA A 62 17.87 -16.42 7.89
CA ALA A 62 17.19 -16.25 9.15
C ALA A 62 16.72 -17.61 9.70
N PRO A 63 17.01 -17.95 10.98
CA PRO A 63 16.52 -19.19 11.55
C PRO A 63 14.98 -19.24 11.51
N LYS A 64 14.41 -20.45 11.43
CA LYS A 64 12.96 -20.65 11.46
C LYS A 64 12.35 -19.97 12.70
N GLY A 65 11.23 -19.29 12.53
CA GLY A 65 10.54 -18.57 13.61
C GLY A 65 11.14 -17.23 14.03
N LYS A 66 12.28 -16.78 13.46
CA LYS A 66 12.75 -15.40 13.63
C LYS A 66 11.69 -14.44 13.07
N MET A 67 11.32 -13.44 13.86
CA MET A 67 10.47 -12.34 13.42
C MET A 67 11.21 -11.50 12.38
N LEU A 68 10.57 -11.21 11.26
CA LEU A 68 11.11 -10.48 10.10
C LEU A 68 10.15 -9.35 9.72
N GLY A 69 10.54 -8.53 8.74
CA GLY A 69 9.77 -7.40 8.24
C GLY A 69 10.19 -6.06 8.84
N THR A 70 11.21 -6.02 9.69
CA THR A 70 11.76 -4.78 10.27
C THR A 70 13.09 -4.36 9.67
N GLY A 71 13.73 -5.22 8.86
CA GLY A 71 15.00 -4.89 8.22
C GLY A 71 14.82 -4.03 6.96
N GLY A 72 15.92 -3.44 6.52
CA GLY A 72 15.97 -2.58 5.35
C GLY A 72 17.32 -1.89 5.25
N PRO A 73 17.55 -1.07 4.24
CA PRO A 73 18.69 -0.16 4.22
C PRO A 73 18.47 0.99 5.21
N ASP A 74 19.52 1.75 5.50
CA ASP A 74 19.49 2.89 6.43
C ASP A 74 18.78 4.16 5.86
N TYR A 75 17.77 3.96 5.00
CA TYR A 75 16.95 5.01 4.41
C TYR A 75 15.54 4.52 4.06
N THR A 76 14.62 5.48 3.96
CA THR A 76 13.26 5.34 3.44
C THR A 76 13.16 6.03 2.07
N LEU A 77 12.03 5.85 1.39
CA LEU A 77 11.71 6.57 0.16
C LEU A 77 10.44 7.42 0.35
N PRO A 78 10.43 8.70 -0.06
CA PRO A 78 9.20 9.48 -0.09
C PRO A 78 8.12 8.78 -0.92
N ALA A 79 6.86 8.87 -0.48
CA ALA A 79 5.75 8.26 -1.19
C ALA A 79 5.55 8.84 -2.61
N GLU A 80 5.42 7.97 -3.60
CA GLU A 80 5.10 8.34 -4.99
C GLU A 80 3.70 7.82 -5.35
N PHE A 81 2.64 8.44 -4.81
CA PHE A 81 1.26 8.05 -5.10
C PHE A 81 0.80 8.60 -6.46
N VAL A 82 0.66 7.71 -7.45
CA VAL A 82 0.14 8.04 -8.79
C VAL A 82 -1.32 7.58 -8.92
N TYR A 83 -2.17 8.07 -8.03
CA TYR A 83 -3.59 7.70 -7.96
C TYR A 83 -4.48 8.62 -8.83
N PRO A 84 -5.50 8.12 -9.54
CA PRO A 84 -6.02 6.73 -9.56
C PRO A 84 -5.35 5.83 -10.61
N ARG A 85 -4.29 6.30 -11.28
CA ARG A 85 -3.68 5.58 -12.41
C ARG A 85 -3.04 4.25 -11.99
N TYR A 86 -2.36 4.22 -10.85
CA TYR A 86 -1.85 2.99 -10.26
C TYR A 86 -2.56 2.70 -8.95
N PHE A 87 -2.99 1.45 -8.84
CA PHE A 87 -3.85 0.96 -7.78
C PHE A 87 -3.59 -0.53 -7.56
N HIS A 88 -4.07 -1.07 -6.45
CA HIS A 88 -3.66 -2.37 -5.94
C HIS A 88 -4.46 -3.54 -6.53
N LYS A 89 -4.50 -3.64 -7.87
CA LYS A 89 -4.99 -4.84 -8.56
C LYS A 89 -4.07 -6.04 -8.31
N ARG A 90 -4.59 -7.25 -8.51
CA ARG A 90 -3.78 -8.48 -8.52
C ARG A 90 -2.58 -8.33 -9.47
N GLY A 91 -1.40 -8.73 -9.00
CA GLY A 91 -0.13 -8.56 -9.70
C GLY A 91 0.54 -7.19 -9.52
N ALA A 92 -0.08 -6.22 -8.85
CA ALA A 92 0.58 -4.94 -8.58
C ALA A 92 1.81 -5.14 -7.66
N LEU A 93 2.93 -4.53 -8.03
CA LEU A 93 4.16 -4.49 -7.24
C LEU A 93 4.19 -3.16 -6.45
N SER A 94 4.24 -3.27 -5.13
CA SER A 94 4.03 -2.13 -4.24
C SER A 94 5.04 -2.12 -3.11
N ALA A 95 5.34 -0.93 -2.58
CA ALA A 95 6.32 -0.75 -1.52
C ALA A 95 5.70 -0.93 -0.14
N ALA A 96 6.38 -1.67 0.74
CA ALA A 96 5.94 -1.83 2.13
C ALA A 96 6.28 -0.56 2.94
N ARG A 97 5.55 -0.30 4.03
CA ARG A 97 5.88 0.76 4.99
C ARG A 97 5.33 0.43 6.38
N THR A 98 5.85 1.12 7.39
CA THR A 98 5.25 1.15 8.72
C THR A 98 3.97 2.00 8.73
N GLY A 99 3.11 1.78 9.73
CA GLY A 99 1.83 2.47 9.87
C GLY A 99 1.94 3.95 10.23
N ASP A 100 0.88 4.71 9.96
CA ASP A 100 0.82 6.18 10.01
C ASP A 100 1.15 6.75 11.41
N ASP A 101 0.89 6.01 12.49
CA ASP A 101 1.21 6.44 13.87
C ASP A 101 2.71 6.68 14.09
N VAL A 102 3.55 5.93 13.39
CA VAL A 102 5.02 6.05 13.44
C VAL A 102 5.57 6.74 12.19
N ASN A 103 4.86 6.63 11.07
CA ASN A 103 5.26 7.12 9.75
C ASN A 103 4.13 7.97 9.13
N PRO A 104 3.89 9.19 9.65
CA PRO A 104 2.80 10.05 9.20
C PRO A 104 2.98 10.53 7.76
N ASP A 105 4.23 10.63 7.29
CA ASP A 105 4.58 11.01 5.92
C ASP A 105 4.44 9.83 4.92
N ARG A 106 4.10 8.64 5.44
CA ARG A 106 3.86 7.40 4.67
C ARG A 106 5.03 7.02 3.78
N GLU A 107 6.25 7.31 4.21
CA GLU A 107 7.44 6.93 3.47
C GLU A 107 7.55 5.41 3.35
N SER A 108 7.96 4.95 2.18
CA SER A 108 8.18 3.54 1.90
C SER A 108 9.46 3.03 2.57
N SER A 109 9.45 1.74 2.92
CA SER A 109 10.68 0.99 3.18
C SER A 109 11.64 1.14 2.00
N GLY A 110 12.92 1.31 2.30
CA GLY A 110 13.95 1.45 1.26
C GLY A 110 14.16 0.18 0.41
N SER A 111 13.69 -1.00 0.83
CA SER A 111 13.87 -2.24 0.05
C SER A 111 12.68 -3.20 0.08
N GLN A 112 11.84 -3.17 1.11
CA GLN A 112 10.76 -4.14 1.21
C GLN A 112 9.61 -3.81 0.25
N PHE A 113 9.11 -4.86 -0.39
CA PHE A 113 8.05 -4.77 -1.37
C PHE A 113 7.08 -5.93 -1.20
N TYR A 114 5.88 -5.80 -1.78
CA TYR A 114 4.93 -6.88 -1.90
C TYR A 114 4.33 -6.95 -3.29
N ILE A 115 3.93 -8.16 -3.68
CA ILE A 115 3.11 -8.41 -4.87
C ILE A 115 1.70 -8.69 -4.39
N VAL A 116 0.74 -7.91 -4.90
CA VAL A 116 -0.67 -8.05 -4.54
C VAL A 116 -1.23 -9.33 -5.15
N TRP A 117 -1.91 -10.14 -4.33
CA TRP A 117 -2.81 -11.18 -4.82
C TRP A 117 -4.25 -10.70 -4.72
N GLY A 118 -4.70 -10.38 -3.51
CA GLY A 118 -6.04 -9.86 -3.23
C GLY A 118 -7.16 -10.84 -3.58
N LYS A 119 -8.39 -10.35 -3.43
CA LYS A 119 -9.62 -11.08 -3.78
C LYS A 119 -10.49 -10.27 -4.73
N THR A 120 -11.46 -10.94 -5.34
CA THR A 120 -12.53 -10.26 -6.11
C THR A 120 -13.60 -9.70 -5.19
N TYR A 121 -14.21 -8.60 -5.60
CA TYR A 121 -15.29 -7.91 -4.87
C TYR A 121 -16.57 -7.91 -5.69
N LYS A 122 -17.71 -8.10 -5.04
CA LYS A 122 -19.02 -7.90 -5.67
C LYS A 122 -19.24 -6.40 -5.91
N PRO A 123 -19.99 -6.00 -6.96
CA PRO A 123 -20.32 -4.60 -7.18
C PRO A 123 -20.99 -3.92 -5.97
N ALA A 124 -21.77 -4.66 -5.17
CA ALA A 124 -22.37 -4.14 -3.94
C ALA A 124 -21.35 -3.85 -2.84
N GLU A 125 -20.27 -4.64 -2.74
CA GLU A 125 -19.19 -4.42 -1.79
C GLU A 125 -18.39 -3.16 -2.17
N LEU A 126 -18.06 -2.99 -3.45
CA LEU A 126 -17.39 -1.76 -3.92
C LEU A 126 -18.23 -0.51 -3.67
N LYS A 127 -19.54 -0.55 -3.94
CA LYS A 127 -20.46 0.56 -3.59
C LYS A 127 -20.52 0.84 -2.08
N GLN A 128 -20.37 -0.19 -1.25
CA GLN A 128 -20.29 0.00 0.19
C GLN A 128 -18.97 0.67 0.58
N MET A 129 -17.85 0.29 -0.05
CA MET A 129 -16.56 0.95 0.15
C MET A 129 -16.58 2.41 -0.27
N GLU A 130 -17.18 2.75 -1.42
CA GLU A 130 -17.35 4.15 -1.86
C GLU A 130 -18.12 4.99 -0.82
N ARG A 131 -19.17 4.41 -0.20
CA ARG A 131 -19.88 5.07 0.91
C ARG A 131 -18.98 5.27 2.13
N GLN A 132 -18.11 4.32 2.46
CA GLN A 132 -17.15 4.50 3.56
C GLN A 132 -16.11 5.57 3.23
N MET A 133 -15.62 5.61 1.99
CA MET A 133 -14.70 6.64 1.50
C MET A 133 -15.35 8.03 1.56
N GLU A 134 -16.64 8.15 1.23
CA GLU A 134 -17.39 9.40 1.35
C GLU A 134 -17.46 9.88 2.81
N LEU A 135 -17.79 8.98 3.76
CA LEU A 135 -17.80 9.30 5.19
C LEU A 135 -16.42 9.66 5.73
N GLN A 136 -15.38 8.97 5.26
CA GLN A 136 -14.00 9.24 5.66
C GLN A 136 -13.55 10.61 5.13
N GLN A 137 -13.83 10.95 3.88
CA GLN A 137 -13.53 12.26 3.31
C GLN A 137 -14.22 13.38 4.10
N GLU A 138 -15.50 13.20 4.47
CA GLU A 138 -16.23 14.15 5.31
C GLU A 138 -15.55 14.34 6.67
N GLN A 139 -15.18 13.24 7.33
CA GLN A 139 -14.51 13.27 8.63
C GLN A 139 -13.11 13.91 8.56
N GLU A 140 -12.34 13.64 7.51
CA GLU A 140 -11.01 14.21 7.29
C GLU A 140 -11.07 15.72 7.07
N ILE A 141 -11.99 16.18 6.21
CA ILE A 141 -12.22 17.61 5.97
C ILE A 141 -12.64 18.30 7.27
N PHE A 142 -13.59 17.72 8.02
CA PHE A 142 -14.03 18.28 9.29
C PHE A 142 -12.88 18.36 10.31
N ASN A 143 -12.08 17.30 10.43
CA ASN A 143 -10.92 17.27 11.33
C ASN A 143 -9.86 18.31 10.95
N GLN A 144 -9.62 18.49 9.66
CA GLN A 144 -8.70 19.51 9.17
C GLN A 144 -9.18 20.92 9.51
N LEU A 145 -10.46 21.23 9.24
CA LEU A 145 -11.05 22.51 9.62
C LEU A 145 -11.00 22.72 11.14
N ALA A 146 -11.38 21.71 11.93
CA ALA A 146 -11.30 21.77 13.39
C ALA A 146 -9.87 22.03 13.89
N LYS A 147 -8.85 21.44 13.24
CA LYS A 147 -7.43 21.70 13.54
C LYS A 147 -7.03 23.14 13.20
N GLN A 148 -7.52 23.71 12.10
CA GLN A 148 -7.30 25.12 11.75
C GLN A 148 -7.96 26.08 12.75
N HIS A 149 -9.10 25.69 13.32
CA HIS A 149 -9.82 26.45 14.35
C HIS A 149 -9.44 26.09 15.80
N HIS A 150 -8.31 25.39 16.01
CA HIS A 150 -7.93 24.86 17.32
C HIS A 150 -7.92 25.91 18.44
N GLU A 151 -7.33 27.08 18.19
CA GLU A 151 -7.25 28.16 19.20
C GLU A 151 -8.64 28.68 19.58
N GLN A 152 -9.50 28.94 18.60
CA GLN A 152 -10.87 29.39 18.81
C GLN A 152 -11.67 28.36 19.62
N ILE A 153 -11.52 27.07 19.30
CA ILE A 153 -12.16 25.97 20.04
C ILE A 153 -11.70 25.99 21.50
N MET A 154 -10.39 26.13 21.75
CA MET A 154 -9.84 26.15 23.10
C MET A 154 -10.29 27.36 23.92
N ASP A 155 -10.38 28.53 23.31
CA ASP A 155 -10.85 29.74 23.99
C ASP A 155 -12.33 29.67 24.35
N LEU A 156 -13.18 29.17 23.44
CA LEU A 156 -14.59 28.94 23.73
C LEU A 156 -14.78 27.92 24.86
N ARG A 157 -13.96 26.85 24.89
CA ARG A 157 -13.96 25.85 25.98
C ARG A 157 -13.54 26.47 27.31
N ARG A 158 -12.44 27.25 27.35
CA ARG A 158 -11.97 27.94 28.56
C ARG A 158 -13.02 28.87 29.13
N ASN A 159 -13.72 29.60 28.26
CA ASN A 159 -14.79 30.53 28.63
C ASN A 159 -16.13 29.84 28.91
N ARG A 160 -16.20 28.50 28.84
CA ARG A 160 -17.44 27.70 28.99
C ARG A 160 -18.57 28.16 28.06
N ASN A 161 -18.22 28.77 26.92
CA ASN A 161 -19.18 29.29 25.95
C ASN A 161 -19.76 28.16 25.09
N ARG A 162 -20.79 27.48 25.62
CA ARG A 162 -21.46 26.37 24.94
C ARG A 162 -22.16 26.81 23.66
N ALA A 163 -22.79 27.98 23.65
CA ALA A 163 -23.49 28.50 22.48
C ALA A 163 -22.50 28.77 21.33
N GLY A 164 -21.37 29.41 21.63
CA GLY A 164 -20.33 29.66 20.63
C GLY A 164 -19.65 28.38 20.14
N LEU A 165 -19.50 27.34 20.98
CA LEU A 165 -19.02 26.03 20.53
C LEU A 165 -20.00 25.37 19.55
N GLN A 166 -21.30 25.45 19.83
CA GLN A 166 -22.33 24.90 18.94
C GLN A 166 -22.34 25.66 17.60
N GLU A 167 -22.33 26.99 17.63
CA GLU A 167 -22.30 27.82 16.42
C GLU A 167 -21.05 27.54 15.57
N LEU A 168 -19.88 27.44 16.20
CA LEU A 168 -18.65 27.06 15.49
C LEU A 168 -18.79 25.66 14.89
N GLN A 169 -19.30 24.69 15.63
CA GLN A 169 -19.51 23.33 15.11
C GLN A 169 -20.44 23.32 13.90
N ASP A 170 -21.57 24.03 13.96
CA ASP A 170 -22.54 24.11 12.86
C ASP A 170 -21.91 24.76 11.61
N ASN A 171 -21.11 25.81 11.79
CA ASN A 171 -20.36 26.44 10.70
C ASN A 171 -19.34 25.48 10.07
N LEU A 172 -18.58 24.75 10.90
CA LEU A 172 -17.62 23.75 10.42
C LEU A 172 -18.31 22.61 9.65
N ILE A 173 -19.50 22.18 10.08
CA ILE A 173 -20.30 21.18 9.37
C ILE A 173 -20.74 21.69 8.00
N GLU A 174 -21.26 22.92 7.92
CA GLU A 174 -21.69 23.50 6.63
C GLU A 174 -20.52 23.71 5.67
N GLU A 175 -19.37 24.15 6.18
CA GLU A 175 -18.13 24.27 5.40
C GLU A 175 -17.63 22.90 4.92
N THR A 176 -17.67 21.88 5.78
CA THR A 176 -17.35 20.49 5.42
C THR A 176 -18.22 20.03 4.26
N LYS A 177 -19.55 20.18 4.35
CA LYS A 177 -20.48 19.81 3.27
C LYS A 177 -20.24 20.57 1.97
N LYS A 178 -19.79 21.83 2.06
CA LYS A 178 -19.44 22.66 0.89
C LYS A 178 -18.18 22.11 0.22
N LEU A 179 -17.13 21.84 1.00
CA LEU A 179 -15.87 21.27 0.51
C LEU A 179 -16.06 19.87 -0.07
N CYS A 180 -16.83 18.98 0.57
CA CYS A 180 -17.18 17.66 0.00
C CYS A 180 -17.86 17.80 -1.37
N ARG A 181 -18.80 18.75 -1.53
CA ARG A 181 -19.46 19.00 -2.82
C ARG A 181 -18.51 19.51 -3.89
N GLN A 182 -17.52 20.32 -3.52
CA GLN A 182 -16.51 20.84 -4.44
C GLN A 182 -15.50 19.76 -4.85
N ASN A 183 -15.08 18.91 -3.90
CA ASN A 183 -14.12 17.83 -4.14
C ASN A 183 -14.75 16.66 -4.94
N GLY A 184 -16.08 16.57 -4.93
CA GLY A 184 -16.79 15.45 -5.54
C GLY A 184 -16.76 14.20 -4.66
N LYS A 185 -17.69 13.29 -4.93
CA LYS A 185 -17.78 12.03 -4.19
C LYS A 185 -16.61 11.12 -4.59
N PRO A 186 -15.86 10.57 -3.62
CA PRO A 186 -14.84 9.58 -3.92
C PRO A 186 -15.52 8.32 -4.49
N ALA A 187 -15.00 7.83 -5.61
CA ALA A 187 -15.53 6.67 -6.32
C ALA A 187 -14.41 5.92 -7.01
N PHE A 188 -14.62 4.62 -7.28
CA PHE A 188 -13.70 3.85 -8.10
C PHE A 188 -13.85 4.25 -9.57
N THR A 189 -12.75 4.28 -10.31
CA THR A 189 -12.81 4.40 -11.77
C THR A 189 -13.43 3.14 -12.39
N SER A 190 -13.84 3.23 -13.65
CA SER A 190 -14.31 2.05 -14.41
C SER A 190 -13.25 0.96 -14.46
N GLU A 191 -11.97 1.33 -14.62
CA GLU A 191 -10.84 0.40 -14.65
C GLU A 191 -10.63 -0.29 -13.29
N GLN A 192 -10.66 0.47 -12.19
CA GLN A 192 -10.59 -0.11 -10.84
C GLN A 192 -11.76 -1.07 -10.59
N THR A 193 -12.97 -0.67 -10.97
CA THR A 193 -14.17 -1.50 -10.80
C THR A 193 -14.06 -2.80 -11.58
N GLU A 194 -13.64 -2.75 -12.84
CA GLU A 194 -13.43 -3.93 -13.67
C GLU A 194 -12.36 -4.84 -13.06
N ALA A 195 -11.20 -4.29 -12.71
CA ALA A 195 -10.11 -5.05 -12.10
C ALA A 195 -10.54 -5.72 -10.79
N TYR A 196 -11.17 -5.00 -9.87
CA TYR A 196 -11.56 -5.54 -8.56
C TYR A 196 -12.72 -6.53 -8.63
N THR A 197 -13.57 -6.47 -9.66
CA THR A 197 -14.67 -7.43 -9.84
C THR A 197 -14.26 -8.69 -10.60
N THR A 198 -13.22 -8.62 -11.44
CA THR A 198 -12.84 -9.73 -12.34
C THR A 198 -11.51 -10.39 -11.95
N LEU A 199 -10.47 -9.60 -11.70
CA LEU A 199 -9.13 -10.09 -11.38
C LEU A 199 -8.89 -10.12 -9.87
N GLY A 200 -9.43 -9.16 -9.14
CA GLY A 200 -9.24 -8.98 -7.72
C GLY A 200 -8.11 -8.00 -7.37
N GLY A 201 -7.94 -7.77 -6.07
CA GLY A 201 -6.95 -6.83 -5.55
C GLY A 201 -7.22 -6.43 -4.10
N THR A 202 -6.64 -5.30 -3.70
CA THR A 202 -6.68 -4.78 -2.33
C THR A 202 -7.06 -3.29 -2.31
N PRO A 203 -8.30 -2.92 -2.70
CA PRO A 203 -8.75 -1.53 -2.83
C PRO A 203 -8.54 -0.66 -1.58
N PHE A 204 -8.50 -1.26 -0.40
CA PHE A 204 -8.25 -0.55 0.86
C PHE A 204 -6.80 -0.05 1.02
N LEU A 205 -5.86 -0.46 0.15
CA LEU A 205 -4.50 0.06 0.10
C LEU A 205 -4.34 1.22 -0.90
N ASP A 206 -5.35 1.48 -1.75
CA ASP A 206 -5.29 2.52 -2.77
C ASP A 206 -5.03 3.90 -2.17
N ASN A 207 -4.12 4.64 -2.80
CA ASN A 207 -3.66 5.95 -2.35
C ASN A 207 -3.04 5.95 -0.92
N GLN A 208 -2.69 4.78 -0.38
CA GLN A 208 -2.02 4.62 0.92
C GLN A 208 -0.60 4.05 0.82
N TYR A 209 -0.30 3.35 -0.28
CA TYR A 209 0.99 2.71 -0.56
C TYR A 209 1.40 2.97 -2.02
N THR A 210 2.71 3.09 -2.26
CA THR A 210 3.23 3.32 -3.61
C THR A 210 3.19 2.03 -4.42
N VAL A 211 2.42 2.04 -5.50
CA VAL A 211 2.46 1.02 -6.55
C VAL A 211 3.47 1.47 -7.61
N PHE A 212 4.58 0.73 -7.74
CA PHE A 212 5.71 1.14 -8.59
C PHE A 212 5.99 0.15 -9.74
N GLY A 213 5.17 -0.87 -9.90
CA GLY A 213 5.25 -1.81 -10.99
C GLY A 213 4.11 -2.82 -10.99
N GLU A 214 4.22 -3.83 -11.85
CA GLU A 214 3.32 -4.98 -11.89
C GLU A 214 4.01 -6.23 -12.44
N VAL A 215 3.44 -7.39 -12.13
CA VAL A 215 3.77 -8.67 -12.76
C VAL A 215 3.22 -8.71 -14.18
N GLU A 216 4.07 -9.01 -15.16
CA GLU A 216 3.69 -9.28 -16.55
C GLU A 216 3.65 -10.80 -16.84
N GLU A 217 4.53 -11.60 -16.23
CA GLU A 217 4.55 -13.07 -16.35
C GLU A 217 4.87 -13.71 -14.99
N GLY A 218 4.39 -14.94 -14.76
CA GLY A 218 4.62 -15.67 -13.50
C GLY A 218 3.57 -15.44 -12.42
N LEU A 219 2.33 -15.04 -12.78
CA LEU A 219 1.23 -14.96 -11.81
C LEU A 219 0.88 -16.33 -11.20
N ASP A 220 1.11 -17.43 -11.92
CA ASP A 220 0.98 -18.79 -11.40
C ASP A 220 2.04 -19.11 -10.32
N VAL A 221 3.22 -18.50 -10.40
CA VAL A 221 4.26 -18.57 -9.36
C VAL A 221 3.78 -17.81 -8.12
N VAL A 222 3.26 -16.59 -8.30
CA VAL A 222 2.69 -15.79 -7.20
C VAL A 222 1.54 -16.56 -6.52
N GLU A 223 0.68 -17.22 -7.30
CA GLU A 223 -0.40 -18.06 -6.80
C GLU A 223 0.11 -19.26 -6.00
N ARG A 224 1.17 -19.93 -6.44
CA ARG A 224 1.78 -21.02 -5.66
C ARG A 224 2.35 -20.53 -4.34
N ILE A 225 3.07 -19.41 -4.37
CA ILE A 225 3.66 -18.82 -3.16
C ILE A 225 2.55 -18.44 -2.17
N GLN A 226 1.47 -17.79 -2.62
CA GLN A 226 0.43 -17.29 -1.71
C GLN A 226 -0.37 -18.42 -1.02
N HIS A 227 -0.45 -19.60 -1.64
CA HIS A 227 -1.07 -20.79 -1.05
C HIS A 227 -0.12 -21.64 -0.19
N CYS A 228 1.14 -21.22 0.01
CA CYS A 228 2.06 -22.00 0.83
C CYS A 228 1.63 -21.99 2.30
N PRO A 229 1.86 -23.09 3.06
CA PRO A 229 1.61 -23.10 4.49
C PRO A 229 2.48 -22.08 5.22
N THR A 230 1.87 -21.28 6.09
CA THR A 230 2.55 -20.28 6.91
C THR A 230 2.45 -20.58 8.41
N ASP A 231 3.41 -20.03 9.17
CA ASP A 231 3.35 -20.01 10.62
C ASP A 231 2.42 -18.90 11.14
N ARG A 232 2.30 -18.77 12.47
CA ARG A 232 1.44 -17.78 13.12
C ARG A 232 1.80 -16.31 12.85
N ASN A 233 2.97 -16.03 12.26
CA ASN A 233 3.42 -14.70 11.89
C ASN A 233 3.34 -14.49 10.36
N ASP A 234 2.57 -15.34 9.67
CA ASP A 234 2.43 -15.36 8.22
C ASP A 234 3.74 -15.68 7.48
N ARG A 235 4.77 -16.21 8.15
CA ARG A 235 6.01 -16.62 7.48
C ARG A 235 5.83 -18.02 6.87
N PRO A 236 6.22 -18.25 5.60
CA PRO A 236 6.23 -19.60 5.02
C PRO A 236 6.97 -20.62 5.91
N ILE A 237 6.38 -21.81 6.10
CA ILE A 237 6.99 -22.89 6.90
C ILE A 237 8.28 -23.40 6.25
N GLU A 238 8.27 -23.47 4.92
CA GLU A 238 9.45 -23.68 4.09
C GLU A 238 9.83 -22.36 3.42
N ASP A 239 11.10 -22.00 3.53
CA ASP A 239 11.60 -20.70 3.08
C ASP A 239 11.49 -20.57 1.55
N ILE A 240 10.78 -19.55 1.09
CA ILE A 240 10.69 -19.19 -0.33
C ILE A 240 11.70 -18.08 -0.59
N LYS A 241 12.77 -18.42 -1.32
CA LYS A 241 13.94 -17.55 -1.48
C LYS A 241 13.94 -16.84 -2.83
N ILE A 242 14.28 -15.56 -2.83
CA ILE A 242 14.67 -14.81 -4.02
C ILE A 242 16.13 -15.16 -4.31
N GLU A 243 16.38 -15.91 -5.37
CA GLU A 243 17.72 -16.33 -5.76
C GLU A 243 18.51 -15.15 -6.33
N ASN A 244 17.88 -14.40 -7.23
CA ASN A 244 18.40 -13.16 -7.79
C ASN A 244 17.28 -12.33 -8.45
N ILE A 245 17.56 -11.05 -8.69
CA ILE A 245 16.73 -10.19 -9.52
C ILE A 245 17.61 -9.59 -10.61
N THR A 246 17.24 -9.78 -11.87
CA THR A 246 18.06 -9.36 -13.03
C THR A 246 17.26 -8.48 -13.99
N LEU A 247 17.93 -7.50 -14.60
CA LEU A 247 17.35 -6.68 -15.66
C LEU A 247 17.23 -7.51 -16.94
N LEU A 248 16.09 -7.40 -17.63
CA LEU A 248 15.81 -8.05 -18.92
C LEU A 248 16.10 -7.14 -20.12
#